data_AF-A0AAV5X3W2-F1
#
_entry.id   AF-A0AAV5X3W2-F1
#
_cell.length_a   1.000
_cell.length_b   1.000
_cell.length_c   1.000
_cell.angle_alpha   90.00
_cell.angle_beta   90.00
_cell.angle_gamma   90.00
#
_symmetry.space_group_name_H-M   'P 1'
#
loop_
_entity.id
_entity.type
_entity.pdbx_description
1 polymer ?
#
loop_
_entity_poly.entity_id
_entity_poly.type
_entity_poly.pdbx_seq_one_letter_code
_entity_poly.pdbx_strand_id
1 'polypeptide(L)' 'MGTRVVYTIGHSNRSLDEFLELLAAHGIEELVDVRTIPRSRHNPHFDADRLPAALAAA' A
#
# COMPACT_ATOMS: atom_id res chain seq x y z
N MET A 1 1.12 28.02 7.88
CA MET A 1 1.41 26.82 7.07
C MET A 1 1.38 25.62 8.01
N GLY A 2 0.42 24.71 7.82
CA GLY A 2 0.38 23.48 8.61
C GLY A 2 1.49 22.52 8.17
N THR A 3 1.97 21.69 9.07
CA THR A 3 2.90 20.59 8.78
C THR A 3 2.16 19.50 8.01
N ARG A 4 2.69 19.11 6.84
CA ARG A 4 2.20 17.93 6.11
C ARG A 4 2.95 16.71 6.63
N VAL A 5 2.21 15.73 7.15
CA VAL A 5 2.77 14.45 7.62
C VAL A 5 2.80 13.49 6.44
N VAL A 6 3.93 12.78 6.27
CA VAL A 6 4.08 11.71 5.28
C VAL A 6 4.42 10.44 6.05
N TYR A 7 3.63 9.39 5.83
CA TYR A 7 3.90 8.06 6.37
C TYR A 7 4.65 7.22 5.35
N THR A 8 5.50 6.32 5.84
CA THR A 8 6.14 5.30 5.01
C THR A 8 5.62 3.94 5.43
N ILE A 9 5.40 3.07 4.45
CA ILE A 9 4.95 1.70 4.69
C ILE A 9 5.69 0.75 3.73
N GLY A 10 6.17 -0.35 4.30
CA GLY A 10 6.65 -1.50 3.54
C GLY A 10 5.70 -2.67 3.75
N HIS A 11 5.48 -3.46 2.70
CA HIS A 11 4.53 -4.57 2.77
C HIS A 11 5.13 -5.90 3.30
N SER A 12 6.45 -6.04 3.37
CA SER A 12 7.14 -7.27 3.82
C SER A 12 6.53 -8.54 3.16
N ASN A 13 6.22 -9.56 3.95
CA ASN A 13 5.45 -10.76 3.63
C ASN A 13 4.00 -10.70 4.16
N ARG A 14 3.47 -9.50 4.44
CA ARG A 14 2.09 -9.34 4.92
C ARG A 14 1.08 -9.82 3.90
N SER A 15 -0.05 -10.32 4.40
CA SER A 15 -1.20 -10.53 3.53
C SER A 15 -1.72 -9.18 3.02
N LEU A 16 -2.55 -9.22 1.98
CA LEU A 16 -3.21 -8.03 1.48
C LEU A 16 -4.12 -7.42 2.55
N ASP A 17 -4.88 -8.24 3.26
CA ASP A 17 -5.82 -7.80 4.31
C ASP A 17 -5.10 -7.10 5.46
N GLU A 18 -4.00 -7.67 5.96
CA GLU A 18 -3.18 -7.04 7.01
C GLU A 18 -2.64 -5.66 6.57
N PHE A 19 -2.31 -5.53 5.28
CA PHE A 19 -1.83 -4.27 4.73
C PHE A 19 -2.95 -3.23 4.64
N LEU A 20 -4.15 -3.62 4.19
CA LEU A 20 -5.32 -2.75 4.12
C LEU A 20 -5.77 -2.28 5.52
N GLU A 21 -5.79 -3.19 6.49
CA GLU A 21 -6.07 -2.86 7.89
C GLU A 21 -5.09 -1.83 8.45
N LEU A 22 -3.80 -1.93 8.13
CA LEU A 22 -2.80 -0.94 8.54
C LEU A 22 -3.06 0.44 7.93
N LEU A 23 -3.43 0.50 6.64
CA LEU A 23 -3.76 1.77 6.00
C LEU A 23 -4.99 2.41 6.66
N ALA A 24 -6.04 1.62 6.90
CA ALA A 24 -7.26 2.07 7.54
C ALA A 24 -7.03 2.53 8.99
N ALA A 25 -6.23 1.79 9.77
CA ALA A 25 -5.90 2.13 11.15
C ALA A 25 -5.18 3.49 11.29
N HIS A 26 -4.48 3.92 10.24
CA HIS A 26 -3.78 5.20 10.19
C HIS A 26 -4.51 6.27 9.36
N GLY A 27 -5.71 5.99 8.84
CA GLY A 27 -6.49 6.92 8.02
C GLY A 27 -5.79 7.32 6.73
N ILE A 28 -5.04 6.39 6.11
CA ILE A 28 -4.32 6.66 4.86
C ILE A 28 -5.28 6.49 3.68
N GLU A 29 -5.57 7.61 3.00
CA GLU A 29 -6.45 7.64 1.82
C GLU A 29 -5.68 7.62 0.49
N GLU A 30 -4.39 7.97 0.52
CA GLU A 30 -3.54 8.04 -0.68
C GLU A 30 -2.24 7.26 -0.45
N LEU A 31 -1.96 6.31 -1.33
CA LEU A 31 -0.73 5.54 -1.36
C LEU A 31 0.06 5.86 -2.63
N VAL A 32 1.30 6.30 -2.47
CA VAL A 32 2.21 6.55 -3.58
C VAL A 32 3.25 5.43 -3.64
N ASP A 33 3.22 4.66 -4.72
CA ASP A 33 4.22 3.62 -4.96
C ASP A 33 5.49 4.22 -5.59
N VAL A 34 6.56 4.27 -4.80
CA VAL A 34 7.86 4.81 -5.23
C VAL A 34 8.81 3.74 -5.79
N ARG A 35 8.35 2.48 -5.94
CA ARG A 35 9.17 1.37 -6.42
C ARG A 35 9.45 1.52 -7.92
N THR A 36 10.72 1.46 -8.32
CA THR A 36 11.11 1.43 -9.74
C THR A 36 10.54 0.23 -10.48
N ILE A 37 10.44 -0.91 -9.80
CA ILE A 37 9.84 -2.14 -10.33
C ILE A 37 8.77 -2.60 -9.33
N PRO A 38 7.50 -2.16 -9.50
CA PRO A 38 6.41 -2.49 -8.60
C PRO A 38 5.83 -3.87 -8.92
N ARG A 39 6.69 -4.90 -8.90
CA ARG A 39 6.31 -6.31 -9.10
C ARG A 39 7.09 -7.24 -8.18
N SER A 40 6.43 -8.28 -7.70
CA SER A 40 7.00 -9.28 -6.81
C SER A 40 6.50 -10.68 -7.16
N ARG A 41 7.42 -11.62 -7.35
CA ARG A 41 7.09 -13.04 -7.51
C ARG A 41 6.53 -13.68 -6.23
N HIS A 42 6.95 -13.18 -5.06
CA HIS A 42 6.55 -13.73 -3.77
C HIS A 42 5.23 -13.12 -3.26
N ASN A 43 5.00 -11.84 -3.54
CA ASN A 43 3.83 -11.11 -3.07
C ASN A 43 3.11 -10.43 -4.25
N PRO A 44 2.53 -11.22 -5.18
CA PRO A 44 1.96 -10.69 -6.41
C PRO A 44 0.75 -9.79 -6.17
N HIS A 45 0.08 -9.86 -5.00
CA HIS A 45 -0.99 -8.95 -4.62
C HIS A 45 -0.55 -7.48 -4.54
N PHE A 46 0.74 -7.22 -4.35
CA PHE A 46 1.30 -5.86 -4.39
C PHE A 46 1.82 -5.45 -5.77
N ASP A 47 1.55 -6.21 -6.82
CA ASP A 47 1.94 -5.82 -8.18
C ASP A 47 1.10 -4.62 -8.65
N ALA A 48 1.69 -3.75 -9.47
CA ALA A 48 1.05 -2.52 -9.94
C ALA A 48 -0.27 -2.74 -10.71
N ASP A 49 -0.49 -3.93 -11.27
CA ASP A 49 -1.72 -4.32 -11.96
C ASP A 49 -2.82 -4.86 -11.03
N ARG A 50 -2.49 -5.16 -9.75
CA ARG A 50 -3.42 -5.77 -8.79
C ARG A 50 -3.72 -4.89 -7.59
N LEU A 51 -2.69 -4.24 -7.03
CA LEU A 51 -2.83 -3.43 -5.83
C LEU A 51 -3.87 -2.30 -5.96
N PRO A 52 -3.96 -1.55 -7.09
CA PRO A 52 -4.95 -0.49 -7.21
C PRO A 52 -6.40 -0.97 -7.10
N ALA A 53 -6.70 -2.15 -7.65
CA ALA A 53 -8.05 -2.73 -7.59
C ALA A 53 -8.41 -3.16 -6.15
N ALA A 54 -7.44 -3.69 -5.41
CA ALA A 54 -7.63 -4.03 -4.00
C ALA A 54 -7.85 -2.79 -3.13
N LEU A 55 -7.06 -1.74 -3.34
CA LEU A 55 -7.20 -0.47 -2.62
C LEU A 55 -8.54 0.20 -2.90
N ALA A 56 -9.06 0.12 -4.11
CA ALA A 56 -10.35 0.71 -4.47
C ALA A 56 -11.56 -0.06 -3.90
N ALA A 57 -11.36 -1.32 -3.49
CA ALA A 57 -12.40 -2.17 -2.93
C ALA A 57 -12.41 -2.21 -1.39
N ALA A 58 -11.40 -1.60 -0.75
CA ALA A 58 -11.24 -1.50 0.69
C ALA A 58 -11.91 -0.25 1.26
#